data_AF-D4BP72-F1
#
_entry.id   AF-D4BP72-F1
#
_cell.length_a   1.000
_cell.length_b   1.000
_cell.length_c   1.000
_cell.angle_alpha   90.00
_cell.angle_beta   90.00
_cell.angle_gamma   90.00
#
_symmetry.space_group_name_H-M   'P 1'
#
loop_
_entity.id
_entity.type
_entity.pdbx_description
1 polymer ?
#
loop_
_entity_poly.entity_id
_entity_poly.type
_entity_poly.pdbx_seq_one_letter_code
_entity_poly.pdbx_strand_id
1 'polypeptide(L)'
;MMAIKEKTTISLDAQTKRDGIAILDAMGLNLSTFAEMSLRQLVRDGRLPFTPSVRPSFEKDNEGYPLFKANMDDPRIVTPQIRDGAVILPEGWDDDED
;
A
#
# COMPACT_ATOMS: atom_id res chain seq x y z
N MET A 1 -15.66 17.46 23.24
CA MET A 1 -14.67 18.09 22.35
C MET A 1 -15.37 18.36 21.01
N MET A 2 -15.54 19.61 20.58
CA MET A 2 -16.06 19.89 19.24
C MET A 2 -15.02 19.44 18.22
N ALA A 3 -15.40 18.55 17.30
CA ALA A 3 -14.54 18.18 16.18
C ALA A 3 -14.40 19.40 15.26
N ILE A 4 -13.18 19.93 15.15
CA ILE A 4 -12.86 21.01 14.22
C ILE A 4 -12.97 20.40 12.81
N LYS A 5 -13.93 20.88 12.01
CA LYS A 5 -14.07 20.46 10.62
C LYS A 5 -13.13 21.27 9.74
N GLU A 6 -12.09 20.62 9.23
CA GLU A 6 -11.20 21.20 8.23
C GLU A 6 -11.82 21.06 6.82
N LYS A 7 -11.61 22.08 5.98
CA LYS A 7 -12.07 22.06 4.58
C LYS A 7 -10.97 21.49 3.70
N THR A 8 -11.31 20.51 2.87
CA THR A 8 -10.39 19.94 1.88
C THR A 8 -10.99 20.11 0.48
N THR A 9 -10.17 20.58 -0.46
CA THR A 9 -10.53 20.67 -1.88
C THR A 9 -9.94 19.48 -2.60
N ILE A 10 -10.78 18.70 -3.28
CA ILE A 10 -10.37 17.55 -4.09
C ILE A 10 -10.75 17.77 -5.56
N SER A 11 -9.82 17.46 -6.45
CA SER A 11 -10.08 17.43 -7.90
C SER A 11 -10.59 16.06 -8.29
N LEU A 12 -11.74 16.03 -8.94
CA LEU A 12 -12.40 14.81 -9.42
C LEU A 12 -12.70 15.00 -10.91
N ASP A 13 -12.64 13.90 -11.65
CA ASP A 13 -13.19 13.90 -13.01
C ASP A 13 -14.68 14.28 -13.00
N ALA A 14 -15.08 15.07 -14.01
CA ALA A 14 -16.41 15.66 -14.05
C ALA A 14 -17.52 14.63 -14.24
N GLN A 15 -17.25 13.56 -15.00
CA GLN A 15 -18.21 12.49 -15.23
C GLN A 15 -18.32 11.61 -13.98
N THR A 16 -17.17 11.19 -13.44
CA THR A 16 -17.07 10.38 -12.22
C THR A 16 -17.77 11.05 -11.03
N LYS A 17 -17.62 12.38 -10.88
CA LYS A 17 -18.31 13.14 -9.85
C LYS A 17 -19.83 13.09 -10.02
N ARG A 18 -20.34 13.28 -11.24
CA ARG A 18 -21.78 13.26 -11.51
C ARG A 18 -22.38 11.88 -11.25
N ASP A 19 -21.75 10.84 -11.77
CA ASP A 19 -22.22 9.45 -11.60
C ASP A 19 -22.15 9.02 -10.13
N GLY A 20 -21.05 9.36 -9.45
CA GLY A 20 -20.88 9.09 -8.03
C GLY A 20 -21.93 9.79 -7.16
N ILE A 21 -22.24 11.06 -7.44
CA ILE A 21 -23.30 11.79 -6.72
C ILE A 21 -24.65 11.12 -6.92
N ALA A 22 -25.00 10.72 -8.15
CA ALA A 22 -26.28 10.06 -8.42
C ALA A 22 -26.43 8.72 -7.66
N ILE A 23 -25.35 7.93 -7.59
CA ILE A 23 -25.33 6.67 -6.84
C ILE A 23 -25.48 6.93 -5.33
N LEU A 24 -24.74 7.91 -4.79
CA LEU A 24 -24.82 8.27 -3.38
C LEU A 24 -26.22 8.80 -3.02
N ASP A 25 -26.80 9.65 -3.86
CA ASP A 25 -28.13 10.23 -3.64
C ASP A 25 -29.22 9.15 -3.63
N ALA A 26 -29.13 8.15 -4.52
CA ALA A 26 -30.01 6.99 -4.52
C ALA A 26 -29.91 6.16 -3.21
N MET A 27 -28.79 6.24 -2.48
CA MET A 27 -28.61 5.63 -1.16
C MET A 27 -28.98 6.58 0.00
N GLY A 28 -29.45 7.79 -0.27
CA GLY A 28 -29.71 8.82 0.74
C GLY A 28 -28.43 9.39 1.36
N LEU A 29 -27.30 9.28 0.66
CA LEU A 29 -25.99 9.75 1.10
C LEU A 29 -25.52 10.92 0.26
N ASN A 30 -24.75 11.82 0.88
CA ASN A 30 -24.05 12.88 0.16
C ASN A 30 -22.54 12.57 0.09
N LEU A 31 -21.84 13.24 -0.84
CA LEU A 31 -20.41 13.03 -1.06
C LEU A 31 -19.55 13.33 0.18
N SER A 32 -19.91 14.36 0.96
CA SER A 32 -19.17 14.74 2.17
C SER A 32 -19.30 13.68 3.27
N THR A 33 -20.49 13.14 3.47
CA THR A 33 -20.78 12.05 4.42
C THR A 33 -20.06 10.78 3.98
N PHE A 34 -20.10 10.43 2.70
CA PHE A 34 -19.36 9.29 2.17
C PHE A 34 -17.85 9.42 2.38
N ALA A 35 -17.28 10.61 2.10
CA ALA A 35 -15.86 10.88 2.32
C ALA A 35 -15.49 10.73 3.81
N GLU A 36 -16.29 11.29 4.72
CA GLU A 36 -16.06 11.19 6.16
C GLU A 36 -16.14 9.73 6.66
N MET A 37 -17.13 8.96 6.20
CA MET A 37 -17.26 7.54 6.54
C MET A 37 -16.09 6.71 6.00
N SER A 38 -15.69 6.94 4.76
CA SER A 38 -14.58 6.23 4.12
C SER A 38 -13.26 6.49 4.85
N LEU A 39 -13.00 7.74 5.24
CA LEU A 39 -11.80 8.11 6.01
C LEU A 39 -11.81 7.47 7.40
N ARG A 40 -12.95 7.44 8.09
CA ARG A 40 -13.07 6.77 9.39
C ARG A 40 -12.80 5.28 9.29
N GLN A 41 -13.33 4.62 8.25
CA GLN A 41 -13.10 3.19 8.05
C GLN A 41 -11.63 2.90 7.74
N LEU A 42 -10.99 3.75 6.92
CA LEU A 42 -9.56 3.65 6.61
C LEU A 42 -8.71 3.76 7.88
N VAL A 43 -8.99 4.74 8.75
CA VAL A 43 -8.26 4.91 10.02
C VAL A 43 -8.51 3.74 10.98
N ARG A 44 -9.75 3.22 11.01
CA ARG A 44 -10.13 2.12 11.90
C ARG A 44 -9.47 0.79 11.51
N ASP A 45 -9.48 0.45 10.22
CA ASP A 45 -9.07 -0.87 9.75
C ASP A 45 -7.63 -0.90 9.22
N GLY A 46 -6.96 0.25 9.08
CA GLY A 46 -5.61 0.36 8.53
C GLY A 46 -5.49 -0.07 7.06
N ARG A 47 -6.61 -0.12 6.34
CA ARG A 47 -6.70 -0.58 4.94
C ARG A 47 -7.71 0.25 4.16
N LEU A 48 -7.70 0.13 2.83
CA LEU A 48 -8.68 0.79 1.99
C LEU A 48 -10.11 0.33 2.33
N PRO A 49 -11.09 1.25 2.33
CA PRO A 49 -12.49 0.94 2.64
C PRO A 49 -13.22 0.21 1.50
N PHE A 50 -12.49 -0.09 0.42
CA PHE A 50 -12.93 -0.89 -0.71
C PHE A 50 -11.82 -1.86 -1.08
N THR A 51 -12.17 -2.96 -1.74
CA THR A 51 -11.18 -3.87 -2.31
C THR A 51 -10.73 -3.28 -3.65
N PRO A 52 -9.48 -2.82 -3.80
CA PRO A 52 -9.01 -2.33 -5.10
C PRO A 52 -9.08 -3.48 -6.13
N SER A 53 -9.76 -3.22 -7.24
CA SER A 53 -9.87 -4.17 -8.36
C SER A 53 -8.58 -4.28 -9.16
N VAL A 54 -7.74 -3.25 -9.09
CA VAL A 54 -6.36 -3.30 -9.58
C VAL A 54 -5.58 -4.18 -8.61
N ARG A 55 -5.39 -5.45 -8.97
CA ARG A 55 -4.42 -6.30 -8.29
C ARG A 55 -3.09 -5.56 -8.31
N PRO A 56 -2.41 -5.39 -7.16
CA PRO A 56 -1.09 -4.81 -7.21
C PRO A 56 -0.24 -5.65 -8.15
N SER A 57 0.42 -5.00 -9.11
CA SER A 57 1.14 -5.62 -10.23
C SER A 57 2.47 -6.24 -9.80
N PHE A 58 2.57 -6.70 -8.55
CA PHE A 58 3.70 -7.51 -8.14
C PHE A 58 3.50 -8.87 -8.79
N GLU A 59 4.46 -9.29 -9.61
CA GLU A 59 4.56 -10.69 -9.99
C GLU A 59 4.60 -11.49 -8.68
N LYS A 60 3.90 -12.62 -8.63
CA LYS A 60 3.93 -13.52 -7.48
C LYS A 60 4.57 -14.83 -7.91
N ASP A 61 5.29 -15.48 -7.01
CA ASP A 61 5.76 -16.84 -7.24
C ASP A 61 4.59 -17.83 -7.21
N ASN A 62 4.89 -19.12 -7.44
CA ASN A 62 3.88 -20.18 -7.41
C ASN A 62 3.28 -20.39 -6.00
N GLU A 63 3.92 -19.88 -4.95
CA GLU A 63 3.44 -19.90 -3.57
C GLU A 63 2.66 -18.63 -3.17
N GLY A 64 2.55 -17.64 -4.06
CA GLY A 64 1.74 -16.44 -3.88
C GLY A 64 2.43 -15.29 -3.12
N TYR A 65 3.73 -15.42 -2.86
CA TYR A 65 4.55 -14.35 -2.30
C TYR A 65 4.92 -13.33 -3.37
N PRO A 66 5.00 -12.03 -3.01
CA PRO A 66 5.42 -11.00 -3.95
C PRO A 66 6.87 -11.25 -4.41
N LEU A 67 7.06 -11.33 -5.73
CA LEU A 67 8.37 -11.33 -6.37
C LEU A 67 8.91 -9.89 -6.38
N PHE A 68 9.93 -9.65 -5.57
CA PHE A 68 10.69 -8.41 -5.62
C PHE A 68 11.80 -8.57 -6.67
N LYS A 69 11.72 -7.81 -7.76
CA LYS A 69 12.86 -7.62 -8.67
C LYS A 69 13.82 -6.65 -8.01
N ALA A 70 14.64 -7.16 -7.10
CA ALA A 70 15.70 -6.38 -6.49
C ALA A 70 16.76 -6.06 -7.56
N ASN A 71 17.23 -4.80 -7.60
CA ASN A 71 18.37 -4.45 -8.42
C ASN A 71 19.63 -5.01 -7.75
N MET A 72 20.17 -6.12 -8.25
CA MET A 72 21.34 -6.78 -7.65
C MET A 72 22.61 -5.91 -7.69
N ASP A 73 22.60 -4.83 -8.50
CA ASP A 73 23.65 -3.80 -8.54
C ASP A 73 23.45 -2.69 -7.48
N ASP A 74 22.37 -2.71 -6.70
CA ASP A 74 22.16 -1.77 -5.60
C ASP A 74 23.19 -2.05 -4.49
N PRO A 75 24.06 -1.07 -4.12
CA PRO A 75 25.12 -1.26 -3.15
C PRO A 75 24.61 -1.57 -1.73
N ARG A 76 23.32 -1.42 -1.46
CA ARG A 76 22.69 -1.80 -0.18
C ARG A 76 22.36 -3.29 -0.10
N ILE A 77 22.37 -3.99 -1.24
CA ILE A 77 22.11 -5.42 -1.32
C ILE A 77 23.44 -6.15 -1.26
N VAL A 78 23.79 -6.63 -0.07
CA VAL A 78 24.96 -7.46 0.15
C VAL A 78 24.56 -8.93 0.10
N THR A 79 25.37 -9.75 -0.57
CA THR A 79 25.13 -11.20 -0.70
C THR A 79 26.37 -11.98 -0.28
N PRO A 80 26.20 -13.19 0.30
CA PRO A 80 27.32 -14.06 0.62
C PRO A 80 28.14 -14.42 -0.62
N GLN A 81 29.46 -14.49 -0.48
CA GLN A 81 30.37 -14.88 -1.53
C GLN A 81 30.93 -16.27 -1.30
N ILE A 82 31.07 -17.08 -2.36
CA ILE A 82 31.76 -18.37 -2.27
C ILE A 82 33.19 -18.18 -2.77
N ARG A 83 34.17 -18.44 -1.91
CA ARG A 83 35.58 -18.38 -2.26
C ARG A 83 36.27 -19.65 -1.76
N ASP A 84 36.89 -20.38 -2.69
CA ASP A 84 37.63 -21.62 -2.39
C ASP A 84 36.81 -22.66 -1.60
N GLY A 85 35.50 -22.72 -1.86
CA GLY A 85 34.58 -23.64 -1.19
C GLY A 85 34.05 -23.17 0.18
N ALA A 86 34.56 -22.05 0.70
CA ALA A 86 34.05 -21.41 1.91
C ALA A 86 33.01 -20.33 1.57
N VAL A 87 31.94 -20.26 2.36
CA VAL A 87 30.95 -19.18 2.29
C VAL A 87 31.45 -18.03 3.16
N ILE A 88 31.69 -16.88 2.54
CA ILE A 88 32.06 -15.63 3.19
C ILE A 88 30.79 -14.80 3.32
N LEU A 89 30.37 -14.55 4.57
CA LEU A 89 29.20 -13.73 4.86
C LEU A 89 29.54 -12.23 4.78
N PRO A 90 28.57 -11.36 4.47
CA PRO A 90 28.74 -9.92 4.59
C PRO A 90 29.06 -9.49 6.02
N GLU A 91 29.71 -8.34 6.16
CA GLU A 91 30.02 -7.73 7.46
C GLU A 91 28.72 -7.51 8.28
N GLY A 92 28.72 -7.98 9.54
CA GLY A 92 27.55 -7.92 10.44
C GLY A 92 26.52 -9.05 10.27
N TRP A 93 26.79 -10.04 9.42
CA TRP A 93 26.02 -11.29 9.30
C TRP A 93 26.73 -12.49 9.93
N ASP A 94 27.99 -12.33 10.32
CA ASP A 94 28.66 -13.28 11.19
C ASP A 94 27.99 -13.12 12.57
N ASP A 95 27.15 -14.08 12.96
CA ASP A 95 26.58 -14.11 14.31
C ASP A 95 27.75 -14.28 15.27
N ASP A 96 27.95 -13.34 16.20
CA ASP A 96 29.06 -13.35 17.17
C ASP A 96 28.95 -14.50 18.22
N GLU A 97 28.35 -15.64 17.87
CA GLU A 97 28.14 -16.78 18.76
C GLU A 97 28.99 -18.00 18.34
N ASP A 98 30.17 -18.13 18.96
CA ASP A 98 30.82 -19.39 19.32
C ASP A 98 31.58 -19.25 20.65
#